data_AF-A0A2I0FPP5-F1
#
_entry.id   AF-A0A2I0FPP5-F1
#
_cell.length_a   1.000
_cell.length_b   1.000
_cell.length_c   1.000
_cell.angle_alpha   90.00
_cell.angle_beta   90.00
_cell.angle_gamma   90.00
#
_symmetry.space_group_name_H-M   'P 1'
#
loop_
_entity.id
_entity.type
_entity.pdbx_description
1 polymer ?
#
loop_
_entity_poly.entity_id
_entity_poly.type
_entity_poly.pdbx_seq_one_letter_code
_entity_poly.pdbx_strand_id
1 'polypeptide(L)'
;MDILIFISYIILLCYGVSKFAGNKRHRWINAGYVTAFLLPVIVLFLGIRIVGALTGDGIAGGVAGFGYAIVTCVIGFIFLFIGYTSKNVRSD
;
A
#
# COMPACT_ATOMS: atom_id res chain seq x y z
N MET A 1 0.86 12.80 14.14
CA MET A 1 -0.10 11.73 14.52
C MET A 1 -0.50 10.92 13.29
N ASP A 2 -0.83 11.60 12.21
CA ASP A 2 -0.87 11.16 10.82
C ASP A 2 0.22 10.12 10.42
N ILE A 3 1.51 10.37 10.70
CA ILE A 3 2.59 9.43 10.35
C ILE A 3 2.44 8.08 11.08
N LEU A 4 2.03 8.07 12.35
CA LEU A 4 1.83 6.82 13.10
C LEU A 4 0.65 6.02 12.56
N ILE A 5 -0.41 6.71 12.13
CA ILE A 5 -1.56 6.09 11.45
C ILE A 5 -1.14 5.50 10.11
N PHE A 6 -0.29 6.20 9.37
CA PHE A 6 0.24 5.68 8.11
C PHE A 6 1.13 4.44 8.32
N ILE A 7 2.03 4.47 9.31
CA ILE A 7 2.89 3.33 9.64
C ILE A 7 2.06 2.12 10.06
N SER A 8 1.03 2.31 10.91
CA SER A 8 0.15 1.22 11.33
C SER A 8 -0.64 0.64 10.16
N TYR A 9 -1.13 1.48 9.25
CA TYR A 9 -1.74 1.07 7.99
C TYR A 9 -0.79 0.19 7.15
N ILE A 10 0.46 0.62 6.97
CA ILE A 10 1.46 -0.16 6.21
C ILE A 10 1.72 -1.53 6.86
N ILE A 11 1.87 -1.56 8.19
CA ILE A 11 2.10 -2.82 8.92
C ILE A 11 0.91 -3.77 8.73
N LEU A 12 -0.32 -3.26 8.89
CA LEU A 12 -1.55 -4.05 8.70
C LEU A 12 -1.70 -4.55 7.26
N LEU A 13 -1.36 -3.71 6.28
CA LEU A 13 -1.38 -4.07 4.87
C LEU A 13 -0.37 -5.19 4.56
N CYS A 14 0.88 -5.04 5.00
CA CYS A 14 1.92 -6.06 4.82
C CYS A 14 1.56 -7.37 5.50
N TYR A 15 1.04 -7.32 6.74
CA TYR A 15 0.60 -8.50 7.47
C TYR A 15 -0.60 -9.18 6.78
N GLY A 16 -1.60 -8.40 6.38
CA GLY A 16 -2.80 -8.89 5.70
C GLY A 16 -2.49 -9.55 4.37
N VAL A 17 -1.68 -8.90 3.53
CA VAL A 17 -1.25 -9.45 2.24
C VAL A 17 -0.41 -10.71 2.45
N SER A 18 0.55 -10.71 3.37
CA SER A 18 1.37 -11.90 3.66
C SER A 18 0.51 -13.08 4.11
N LYS A 19 -0.47 -12.85 4.99
CA LYS A 19 -1.38 -13.89 5.48
C LYS A 19 -2.34 -14.39 4.41
N PHE A 20 -2.85 -13.51 3.55
CA PHE A 20 -3.78 -13.85 2.46
C PHE A 20 -3.09 -14.60 1.32
N ALA A 21 -1.91 -14.09 0.91
CA ALA A 21 -1.20 -14.59 -0.25
C ALA A 21 -0.46 -15.90 0.05
N GLY A 22 0.09 -16.06 1.26
CA GLY A 22 0.78 -17.29 1.67
C GLY A 22 1.86 -17.70 0.66
N ASN A 23 1.86 -18.96 0.23
CA ASN A 23 2.77 -19.47 -0.82
C ASN A 23 2.17 -19.41 -2.24
N LYS A 24 1.03 -18.74 -2.45
CA LYS A 24 0.33 -18.73 -3.73
C LYS A 24 0.73 -17.52 -4.56
N ARG A 25 1.54 -17.75 -5.60
CA ARG A 25 2.01 -16.72 -6.55
C ARG A 25 0.90 -15.80 -7.08
N HIS A 26 -0.21 -16.34 -7.56
CA HIS A 26 -1.31 -15.53 -8.14
C HIS A 26 -1.89 -14.52 -7.14
N ARG A 27 -1.91 -14.86 -5.83
CA ARG A 27 -2.43 -13.98 -4.79
C ARG A 27 -1.49 -12.82 -4.50
N TRP A 28 -0.17 -13.08 -4.49
CA TRP A 28 0.84 -12.02 -4.38
C TRP A 28 0.78 -11.05 -5.56
N ILE A 29 0.61 -11.57 -6.77
CA ILE A 29 0.50 -10.72 -7.97
C ILE A 29 -0.78 -9.86 -7.91
N ASN A 30 -1.93 -10.45 -7.61
CA ASN A 30 -3.19 -9.69 -7.49
C ASN A 30 -3.12 -8.65 -6.37
N ALA A 31 -2.62 -9.03 -5.19
CA ALA A 31 -2.45 -8.10 -4.08
C ALA A 31 -1.46 -6.98 -4.44
N GLY A 32 -0.39 -7.31 -5.16
CA GLY A 32 0.59 -6.35 -5.66
C GLY A 32 -0.02 -5.35 -6.65
N TYR A 33 -0.81 -5.78 -7.63
CA TYR A 33 -1.50 -4.87 -8.55
C TYR A 33 -2.48 -3.94 -7.82
N VAL A 34 -3.27 -4.48 -6.89
CA VAL A 34 -4.20 -3.68 -6.08
C VAL A 34 -3.44 -2.66 -5.22
N THR A 35 -2.33 -3.06 -4.63
CA THR A 35 -1.50 -2.21 -3.76
C THR A 35 -0.68 -1.18 -4.54
N ALA A 36 -0.23 -1.50 -5.75
CA ALA A 36 0.61 -0.62 -6.56
C ALA A 36 -0.20 0.42 -7.34
N PHE A 37 -1.43 0.10 -7.75
CA PHE A 37 -2.18 0.96 -8.67
C PHE A 37 -3.49 1.50 -8.08
N LEU A 38 -4.20 0.72 -7.27
CA LEU A 38 -5.50 1.14 -6.74
C LEU A 38 -5.38 1.85 -5.39
N LEU A 39 -4.68 1.24 -4.43
CA LEU A 39 -4.51 1.77 -3.08
C LEU A 39 -3.80 3.12 -3.01
N PRO A 40 -2.78 3.45 -3.83
CA PRO A 40 -2.10 4.74 -3.77
C PRO A 40 -3.04 5.90 -4.09
N VAL A 41 -3.99 5.71 -5.01
CA VAL A 41 -5.00 6.72 -5.32
C VAL A 41 -5.90 6.97 -4.10
N ILE A 42 -6.34 5.91 -3.44
CA ILE A 42 -7.16 6.01 -2.22
C ILE A 42 -6.37 6.71 -1.10
N VAL A 43 -5.11 6.31 -0.89
CA VAL A 43 -4.21 6.89 0.12
C VAL A 43 -3.95 8.38 -0.15
N LEU A 44 -3.78 8.78 -1.40
CA LEU A 44 -3.63 10.17 -1.78
C LEU A 44 -4.85 11.01 -1.36
N PHE A 45 -6.06 10.56 -1.73
CA PHE A 45 -7.30 11.26 -1.37
C PHE A 45 -7.48 11.34 0.15
N LEU A 46 -7.24 10.25 0.87
CA LEU A 46 -7.33 10.22 2.32
C LEU A 46 -6.28 11.12 2.98
N GLY A 47 -5.04 11.10 2.49
CA GLY A 47 -3.95 11.95 2.98
C GLY A 47 -4.28 13.43 2.83
N ILE A 48 -4.76 13.85 1.66
CA ILE A 48 -5.18 15.25 1.42
C ILE A 48 -6.29 15.66 2.39
N ARG A 49 -7.31 14.81 2.58
CA ARG A 49 -8.45 15.14 3.43
C ARG A 49 -8.12 15.14 4.91
N ILE A 50 -7.38 14.15 5.39
CA ILE A 50 -7.03 14.01 6.81
C ILE A 50 -6.00 15.07 7.18
N VAL A 51 -4.89 15.15 6.44
CA VAL A 51 -3.81 16.09 6.74
C VAL A 51 -4.27 17.52 6.47
N GLY A 52 -4.94 17.78 5.35
CA GLY A 52 -5.44 19.12 5.03
C GLY A 52 -6.51 19.63 6.02
N ALA A 53 -7.34 18.75 6.58
CA ALA A 53 -8.27 19.13 7.64
C ALA A 53 -7.55 19.41 8.99
N LEU A 54 -6.46 18.72 9.27
CA LEU A 54 -5.68 18.89 10.51
C LEU A 54 -4.75 20.10 10.47
N THR A 55 -4.19 20.42 9.30
CA THR A 55 -3.23 21.53 9.13
C THR A 55 -3.88 22.84 8.71
N GLY A 56 -5.11 22.81 8.18
CA GLY A 56 -5.78 23.97 7.58
C GLY A 56 -5.17 24.41 6.25
N ASP A 57 -4.18 23.68 5.74
CA ASP A 57 -3.46 23.97 4.50
C ASP A 57 -3.58 22.80 3.52
N GLY A 58 -4.29 23.04 2.43
CA GLY A 58 -4.50 22.06 1.36
C GLY A 58 -3.21 21.65 0.64
N ILE A 59 -2.18 22.50 0.64
CA ILE A 59 -0.89 22.20 0.00
C ILE A 59 -0.10 21.20 0.84
N ALA A 60 0.00 21.43 2.15
CA ALA A 60 0.63 20.49 3.07
C ALA A 60 -0.04 19.10 3.03
N GLY A 61 -1.38 19.07 2.95
CA GLY A 61 -2.12 17.82 2.76
C GLY A 61 -1.84 17.13 1.42
N GLY A 62 -1.67 17.90 0.35
CA GLY A 62 -1.23 17.43 -0.96
C GLY A 62 0.12 16.72 -0.91
N VAL A 63 1.14 17.39 -0.34
CA VAL A 63 2.50 16.86 -0.27
C VAL A 63 2.57 15.59 0.58
N ALA A 64 1.93 15.59 1.75
CA ALA A 64 1.90 14.42 2.63
C ALA A 64 1.16 13.24 1.99
N GLY A 65 -0.03 13.48 1.42
CA GLY A 65 -0.81 12.45 0.72
C GLY A 65 -0.06 11.85 -0.45
N PHE A 66 0.69 12.67 -1.20
CA PHE A 66 1.53 12.20 -2.30
C PHE A 66 2.70 11.34 -1.82
N GLY A 67 3.36 11.75 -0.74
CA GLY A 67 4.41 10.94 -0.10
C GLY A 67 3.90 9.56 0.35
N TYR A 68 2.73 9.52 1.00
CA TYR A 68 2.11 8.27 1.43
C TYR A 68 1.67 7.38 0.25
N ALA A 69 1.16 7.98 -0.82
CA ALA A 69 0.80 7.27 -2.04
C ALA A 69 2.02 6.62 -2.71
N ILE A 70 3.15 7.34 -2.81
CA ILE A 70 4.41 6.80 -3.35
C ILE A 70 4.87 5.60 -2.53
N VAL A 71 4.90 5.72 -1.21
CA VAL A 71 5.34 4.61 -0.33
C VAL A 71 4.42 3.39 -0.50
N THR A 72 3.11 3.60 -0.57
CA THR A 72 2.14 2.53 -0.82
C THR A 72 2.38 1.86 -2.18
N CYS A 73 2.68 2.65 -3.21
CA CYS A 73 2.98 2.17 -4.55
C CYS A 73 4.24 1.29 -4.57
N VAL A 74 5.32 1.74 -3.92
CA VAL A 74 6.57 0.98 -3.77
C VAL A 74 6.32 -0.36 -3.09
N ILE A 75 5.50 -0.40 -2.04
CA ILE A 75 5.14 -1.65 -1.36
C ILE A 75 4.36 -2.59 -2.28
N GLY A 76 3.46 -2.06 -3.10
CA GLY A 76 2.77 -2.86 -4.12
C GLY A 76 3.74 -3.47 -5.13
N PHE A 77 4.77 -2.74 -5.56
CA PHE A 77 5.83 -3.29 -6.40
C PHE A 77 6.65 -4.38 -5.67
N ILE A 78 6.90 -4.23 -4.37
CA ILE A 78 7.55 -5.29 -3.57
C ILE A 78 6.68 -6.56 -3.56
N PHE A 79 5.36 -6.44 -3.41
CA PHE A 79 4.46 -7.60 -3.47
C PHE A 79 4.44 -8.25 -4.86
N LEU A 80 4.44 -7.45 -5.94
CA LEU A 80 4.59 -7.96 -7.29
C LEU A 80 5.92 -8.70 -7.46
N PHE A 81 7.03 -8.11 -6.99
CA PHE A 81 8.34 -8.74 -7.04
C PHE A 81 8.38 -10.08 -6.30
N ILE A 82 7.80 -10.15 -5.10
CA ILE A 82 7.64 -11.41 -4.35
C ILE A 82 6.80 -12.40 -5.15
N GLY A 83 5.69 -11.95 -5.75
CA GLY A 83 4.84 -12.80 -6.58
C GLY A 83 5.54 -13.36 -7.82
N TYR A 84 6.35 -12.56 -8.52
CA TYR A 84 7.10 -13.02 -9.69
C TYR A 84 8.28 -13.92 -9.32
N THR A 85 8.90 -13.71 -8.15
CA THR A 85 10.07 -14.49 -7.69
C THR A 85 9.65 -15.76 -6.93
N SER A 86 8.42 -15.80 -6.40
CA SER A 86 7.87 -16.99 -5.75
C SER A 86 7.74 -18.12 -6.77
N LYS A 87 8.51 -19.20 -6.56
CA LYS A 87 8.39 -20.42 -7.37
C LYS A 87 6.95 -20.89 -7.34
N ASN A 88 6.42 -21.28 -8.50
CA ASN A 88 5.11 -21.87 -8.59
C ASN A 88 5.15 -23.20 -7.83
N VAL A 89 4.81 -23.18 -6.54
CA VAL A 89 4.54 -24.42 -5.80
C VAL A 89 3.25 -24.92 -6.41
N ARG A 90 3.40 -25.81 -7.40
CA ARG A 90 2.34 -26.65 -7.93
C ARG A 90 1.74 -27.34 -6.70
N SER A 91 0.69 -26.74 -6.17
CA SER A 91 -0.22 -27.40 -5.26
C SER A 91 -1.34 -27.83 -6.19
N ASP A 92 -1.41 -29.16 -6.33
CA ASP A 92 -2.28 -29.93 -7.19
C ASP A 92 -3.72 -29.40 -7.27
#